data_AF-A0AAJ3FGV6-F1
#
_entry.id   AF-A0AAJ3FGV6-F1
#
_cell.length_a   1.000
_cell.length_b   1.000
_cell.length_c   1.000
_cell.angle_alpha   90.00
_cell.angle_beta   90.00
_cell.angle_gamma   90.00
#
_symmetry.space_group_name_H-M   'P 1'
#
loop_
_entity.id
_entity.type
_entity.pdbx_description
1 polymer ?
#
loop_
_entity_poly.entity_id
_entity_poly.type
_entity_poly.pdbx_seq_one_letter_code
_entity_poly.pdbx_strand_id
1 'polypeptide(L)'
;KSRDELMEYVPESLVKLYRHDKEHDGELIETLQAYLDCDKSANKAAEKLYVNYRTLSSRLKKIKDISGIDFKNSAEMLAVRNGIVLFKMAETL
;
A
#
# COMPACT_ATOMS: atom_id res chain seq x y z
N LYS A 1 0.00 23.59 0.53
CA LYS A 1 -1.02 22.65 -0.03
C LYS A 1 -1.91 22.20 1.10
N SER A 2 -3.22 22.20 0.91
CA SER A 2 -4.14 21.62 1.90
C SER A 2 -4.07 20.09 1.86
N ARG A 3 -4.52 19.43 2.94
CA ARG A 3 -4.65 17.96 3.00
C ARG A 3 -5.45 17.41 1.81
N ASP A 4 -6.53 18.09 1.43
CA ASP A 4 -7.42 17.67 0.36
C ASP A 4 -6.76 17.72 -1.02
N GLU A 5 -5.95 18.75 -1.30
CA GLU A 5 -5.17 18.85 -2.55
C GLU A 5 -4.16 17.71 -2.71
N LEU A 6 -3.60 17.19 -1.60
CA LEU A 6 -2.65 16.06 -1.67
C LEU A 6 -3.37 14.74 -1.99
N MET A 7 -4.60 14.58 -1.49
CA MET A 7 -5.41 13.40 -1.73
C MET A 7 -5.87 13.26 -3.19
N GLU A 8 -5.99 14.37 -3.93
CA GLU A 8 -6.27 14.34 -5.38
C GLU A 8 -5.17 13.65 -6.21
N TYR A 9 -3.93 13.64 -5.72
CA TYR A 9 -2.81 12.98 -6.39
C TYR A 9 -2.64 11.52 -5.97
N VAL A 10 -3.45 11.02 -5.03
CA VAL A 10 -3.39 9.62 -4.59
C VAL A 10 -4.16 8.76 -5.59
N PRO A 11 -3.56 7.69 -6.14
CA PRO A 11 -4.25 6.81 -7.07
C PRO A 11 -5.54 6.24 -6.47
N GLU A 12 -6.61 6.19 -7.27
CA GLU A 12 -7.91 5.72 -6.77
C GLU A 12 -7.85 4.27 -6.25
N SER A 13 -7.02 3.42 -6.84
CA SER A 13 -6.76 2.05 -6.37
C SER A 13 -6.22 2.05 -4.93
N LEU A 14 -5.34 2.98 -4.60
CA LEU A 14 -4.79 3.14 -3.26
C LEU A 14 -5.80 3.77 -2.30
N VAL A 15 -6.64 4.71 -2.76
CA VAL A 15 -7.76 5.27 -1.95
C VAL A 15 -8.74 4.17 -1.52
N LYS A 16 -9.08 3.22 -2.41
CA LYS A 16 -9.93 2.06 -2.07
C LYS A 16 -9.29 1.22 -0.97
N LEU A 17 -7.99 0.98 -1.08
CA LEU A 17 -7.24 0.23 -0.07
C LEU A 17 -7.24 0.96 1.27
N TYR A 18 -6.98 2.28 1.29
CA TYR A 18 -7.02 3.09 2.51
C TYR A 18 -8.35 3.03 3.23
N ARG A 19 -9.45 3.13 2.48
CA ARG A 19 -10.80 3.04 3.06
C ARG A 19 -11.03 1.68 3.73
N HIS A 20 -10.64 0.60 3.07
CA HIS A 20 -10.74 -0.74 3.65
C HIS A 20 -9.83 -0.90 4.88
N ASP A 21 -8.60 -0.39 4.82
CA ASP A 21 -7.61 -0.57 5.88
C ASP A 21 -7.99 0.18 7.16
N LYS A 22 -8.66 1.35 7.02
CA LYS A 22 -9.22 2.11 8.13
C LYS A 22 -10.29 1.33 8.93
N GLU A 23 -10.97 0.38 8.29
CA GLU A 23 -12.03 -0.43 8.89
C GLU A 23 -11.50 -1.74 9.51
N HIS A 24 -10.24 -2.12 9.23
CA HIS A 24 -9.68 -3.44 9.53
C HIS A 24 -8.24 -3.38 10.11
N ASP A 25 -8.00 -2.45 11.05
CA ASP A 25 -6.76 -2.32 11.83
C ASP A 25 -5.47 -1.93 11.06
N GLY A 26 -5.55 -1.50 9.80
CA GLY A 26 -4.46 -0.77 9.14
C GLY A 26 -3.27 -1.60 8.62
N GLU A 27 -3.39 -2.92 8.53
CA GLU A 27 -2.25 -3.80 8.22
C GLU A 27 -1.91 -3.90 6.71
N LEU A 28 -2.84 -3.57 5.80
CA LEU A 28 -2.66 -3.79 4.37
C LEU A 28 -1.82 -2.70 3.71
N ILE A 29 -1.97 -1.44 4.13
CA ILE A 29 -1.13 -0.34 3.64
C ILE A 29 0.30 -0.54 4.10
N GLU A 30 0.51 -0.93 5.35
CA GLU A 30 1.85 -1.25 5.87
C GLU A 30 2.46 -2.43 5.10
N THR A 31 1.66 -3.47 4.84
CA THR A 31 2.09 -4.61 4.03
C THR A 31 2.50 -4.20 2.62
N LEU A 32 1.71 -3.35 1.96
CA LEU A 32 2.01 -2.85 0.63
C LEU A 32 3.29 -2.00 0.60
N GLN A 33 3.47 -1.13 1.60
CA GLN A 33 4.70 -0.34 1.75
C GLN A 33 5.92 -1.23 1.95
N ALA A 34 5.87 -2.20 2.87
CA ALA A 34 7.00 -3.09 3.12
C ALA A 34 7.34 -3.94 1.88
N TYR A 35 6.33 -4.43 1.18
CA TYR A 35 6.50 -5.15 -0.09
C TYR A 35 7.22 -4.30 -1.13
N LEU A 36 6.82 -3.04 -1.27
CA LEU A 36 7.47 -2.07 -2.15
C LEU A 36 8.91 -1.79 -1.72
N ASP A 37 9.17 -1.53 -0.45
CA ASP A 37 10.51 -1.22 0.09
C ASP A 37 11.48 -2.39 -0.07
N CYS A 38 10.97 -3.61 -0.13
CA CYS A 38 11.74 -4.82 -0.35
C CYS A 38 11.83 -5.22 -1.83
N ASP A 39 11.77 -4.25 -2.76
CA ASP A 39 11.84 -4.46 -4.21
C ASP A 39 10.81 -5.46 -4.74
N LYS A 40 9.59 -5.45 -4.18
CA LYS A 40 8.52 -6.41 -4.50
C LYS A 40 8.89 -7.87 -4.15
N SER A 41 9.79 -8.08 -3.18
CA SER A 41 10.09 -9.40 -2.63
C SER A 41 9.19 -9.70 -1.43
N ALA A 42 8.26 -10.64 -1.61
CA ALA A 42 7.39 -11.11 -0.53
C ALA A 42 8.19 -11.78 0.60
N ASN A 43 9.26 -12.51 0.32
CA ASN A 43 10.08 -13.12 1.38
C ASN A 43 10.71 -12.05 2.29
N LYS A 44 11.38 -11.06 1.69
CA LYS A 44 12.03 -9.98 2.45
C LYS A 44 11.00 -9.12 3.20
N ALA A 45 9.84 -8.87 2.60
CA ALA A 45 8.78 -8.11 3.26
C ALA A 45 8.16 -8.87 4.44
N ALA A 46 8.00 -10.19 4.33
CA ALA A 46 7.53 -11.04 5.42
C ALA A 46 8.51 -11.02 6.61
N GLU A 47 9.81 -11.14 6.33
CA GLU A 47 10.87 -10.99 7.33
C GLU A 47 10.84 -9.60 7.98
N LYS A 48 10.73 -8.52 7.20
CA LYS A 48 10.68 -7.13 7.69
C LYS A 48 9.48 -6.87 8.61
N LEU A 49 8.34 -7.48 8.33
CA LEU A 49 7.11 -7.34 9.12
C LEU A 49 6.98 -8.40 10.22
N TYR A 50 7.97 -9.27 10.41
CA TYR A 50 7.93 -10.38 11.37
C TYR A 50 6.70 -11.29 11.20
N VAL A 51 6.23 -11.46 9.97
CA VAL A 51 5.11 -12.36 9.64
C VAL A 51 5.60 -13.52 8.79
N ASN A 52 4.85 -14.61 8.78
CA ASN A 52 5.16 -15.72 7.88
C ASN A 52 4.83 -15.36 6.42
N TYR A 53 5.52 -15.99 5.48
CA TYR A 53 5.32 -15.76 4.04
C TYR A 53 3.87 -15.99 3.58
N ARG A 54 3.19 -17.00 4.13
CA ARG A 54 1.80 -17.34 3.75
C ARG A 54 0.83 -16.22 4.14
N THR A 55 1.00 -15.63 5.32
CA THR A 55 0.24 -14.46 5.79
C THR A 55 0.48 -13.27 4.88
N LEU A 56 1.75 -12.95 4.57
CA LEU A 56 2.05 -11.84 3.68
C LEU A 56 1.47 -12.07 2.27
N SER A 57 1.63 -13.27 1.71
CA SER A 57 1.07 -13.65 0.42
C SER A 57 -0.47 -13.49 0.39
N SER A 58 -1.14 -13.91 1.47
CA SER A 58 -2.58 -13.71 1.64
C SER A 58 -2.96 -12.23 1.71
N ARG A 59 -2.19 -11.41 2.43
CA ARG A 59 -2.40 -9.96 2.51
C ARG A 59 -2.19 -9.29 1.14
N LEU A 60 -1.14 -9.65 0.40
CA LEU A 60 -0.89 -9.15 -0.96
C LEU A 60 -1.99 -9.54 -1.94
N LYS A 61 -2.52 -10.76 -1.84
CA LYS A 61 -3.68 -11.17 -2.62
C LYS A 61 -4.90 -10.31 -2.27
N LYS A 62 -5.19 -10.13 -0.98
CA LYS A 62 -6.29 -9.28 -0.50
C LYS A 62 -6.14 -7.83 -0.98
N ILE A 63 -4.92 -7.27 -0.94
CA ILE A 63 -4.62 -5.94 -1.49
C ILE A 63 -5.02 -5.88 -2.96
N LYS A 64 -4.58 -6.84 -3.78
CA LYS A 64 -4.92 -6.89 -5.20
C LYS A 64 -6.43 -7.00 -5.42
N ASP A 65 -7.10 -7.87 -4.68
CA ASP A 65 -8.54 -8.12 -4.82
C ASP A 65 -9.38 -6.87 -4.47
N ILE A 66 -8.95 -6.06 -3.49
CA ILE A 66 -9.65 -4.83 -3.08
C ILE A 66 -9.33 -3.65 -4.00
N SER A 67 -8.05 -3.41 -4.25
CA SER A 67 -7.56 -2.19 -4.91
C SER A 67 -7.54 -2.29 -6.43
N GLY A 68 -7.43 -3.51 -6.97
CA GLY A 68 -7.18 -3.76 -8.39
C GLY A 68 -5.74 -3.50 -8.83
N ILE A 69 -4.81 -3.19 -7.91
CA ILE A 69 -3.42 -2.82 -8.25
C ILE A 69 -2.73 -3.96 -9.00
N ASP A 70 -2.11 -3.66 -10.14
CA ASP A 70 -1.23 -4.59 -10.83
C ASP A 70 0.23 -4.42 -10.40
N PHE A 71 0.70 -5.33 -9.52
CA PHE A 71 2.09 -5.33 -9.05
C PHE A 71 3.15 -5.49 -10.16
N LYS A 72 2.75 -5.91 -11.37
CA LYS A 72 3.64 -6.03 -12.53
C LYS A 72 3.78 -4.72 -13.30
N ASN A 73 2.84 -3.78 -13.15
CA ASN A 73 2.89 -2.49 -13.82
C ASN A 73 3.80 -1.52 -13.07
N SER A 74 5.02 -1.31 -13.58
CA SER A 74 6.01 -0.46 -12.93
C SER A 74 5.56 1.01 -12.79
N ALA A 75 4.81 1.55 -13.75
CA ALA A 75 4.32 2.92 -13.68
C ALA A 75 3.25 3.07 -12.59
N GLU A 76 2.33 2.10 -12.51
CA GLU A 76 1.34 2.03 -11.44
C GLU A 76 2.02 1.88 -10.06
N MET A 77 3.01 1.00 -9.93
CA MET A 77 3.72 0.82 -8.66
C MET A 77 4.49 2.07 -8.22
N LEU A 78 5.00 2.87 -9.16
CA LEU A 78 5.59 4.18 -8.85
C LEU A 78 4.53 5.14 -8.32
N ALA A 79 3.38 5.23 -8.99
CA ALA A 79 2.27 6.07 -8.56
C ALA A 79 1.74 5.66 -7.17
N VAL A 80 1.61 4.35 -6.92
CA VAL A 80 1.23 3.79 -5.62
C VAL A 80 2.25 4.16 -4.54
N ARG A 81 3.55 4.00 -4.78
CA ARG A 81 4.59 4.40 -3.82
C ARG A 81 4.48 5.88 -3.47
N ASN A 82 4.35 6.74 -4.47
CA ASN A 82 4.20 8.18 -4.27
C ASN A 82 2.91 8.49 -3.49
N GLY A 83 1.81 7.83 -3.82
CA GLY A 83 0.54 7.95 -3.11
C GLY A 83 0.67 7.59 -1.62
N ILE A 84 1.44 6.56 -1.26
CA ILE A 84 1.65 6.20 0.15
C ILE A 84 2.42 7.29 0.90
N VAL A 85 3.44 7.86 0.27
CA VAL A 85 4.21 8.97 0.87
C VAL A 85 3.32 10.20 1.06
N LEU A 86 2.53 10.56 0.04
CA LEU A 86 1.61 11.70 0.10
C LEU A 86 0.57 11.53 1.21
N PHE A 87 -0.01 10.34 1.36
CA PHE A 87 -0.95 10.04 2.42
C PHE A 87 -0.32 10.23 3.81
N LYS A 88 0.86 9.65 4.05
CA LYS A 88 1.57 9.81 5.33
C LYS A 88 1.90 11.28 5.63
N MET A 89 2.34 12.03 4.62
CA MET A 89 2.57 13.47 4.76
C MET A 89 1.29 14.22 5.13
N ALA A 90 0.16 13.86 4.51
CA ALA A 90 -1.14 14.45 4.76
C ALA A 90 -1.71 14.14 6.16
N GLU A 91 -1.33 13.00 6.77
CA GLU A 91 -1.65 12.67 8.16
C GLU A 91 -0.79 13.44 9.18
N THR A 92 0.43 13.82 8.81
CA THR A 92 1.34 14.61 9.67
C THR A 92 1.10 16.12 9.63
N LEU A 93 0.25 16.59 8.71
CA LEU A 93 -0.21 17.97 8.57
C LEU A 93 -1.53 18.19 9.33
#